data_AF-A0A6G2RPM3-F1
#
_entry.id   AF-A0A6G2RPM3-F1
#
_cell.length_a   1.000
_cell.length_b   1.000
_cell.length_c   1.000
_cell.angle_alpha   90.00
_cell.angle_beta   90.00
_cell.angle_gamma   90.00
#
_symmetry.space_group_name_H-M   'P 1'
#
loop_
_entity.id
_entity.type
_entity.pdbx_description
1 polymer ?
#
loop_
_entity_poly.entity_id
_entity_poly.type
_entity_poly.pdbx_seq_one_letter_code
_entity_poly.pdbx_strand_id
1 'polypeptide(L)'
;MDELTVDWAMHVAEAELHAALPRRWVHCMGVARRAAALGQISGENADLLVAAATLHDVGYAPRLATTGFHPLDGARFLRDEHGADERLVRLVANHVGSPLTGRPMEMFSYR
;
A
#
# COMPACT_ATOMS: atom_id res chain seq x y z
N MET A 1 12.96 12.66 0.11
CA MET A 1 11.78 12.06 0.75
C MET A 1 12.35 10.90 1.52
N ASP A 2 12.41 11.05 2.84
CA ASP A 2 13.46 10.43 3.67
C ASP A 2 13.19 8.96 4.00
N GLU A 3 14.24 8.23 4.39
CA GLU A 3 14.24 6.88 5.01
C GLU A 3 13.14 6.71 6.08
N LEU A 4 12.82 7.81 6.79
CA LEU A 4 11.70 7.94 7.73
C LEU A 4 10.33 7.55 7.14
N THR A 5 10.15 7.70 5.84
CA THR A 5 8.91 7.37 5.11
C THR A 5 8.75 5.85 4.95
N VAL A 6 9.86 5.13 4.74
CA VAL A 6 9.86 3.67 4.59
C VAL A 6 9.63 3.00 5.94
N ASP A 7 10.31 3.46 6.98
CA ASP A 7 10.12 2.94 8.34
C ASP A 7 8.70 3.17 8.85
N TRP A 8 8.15 4.37 8.60
CA TRP A 8 6.76 4.67 8.92
C TRP A 8 5.80 3.75 8.16
N ALA A 9 6.01 3.56 6.85
CA ALA A 9 5.17 2.67 6.04
C ALA A 9 5.20 1.23 6.56
N MET A 10 6.37 0.74 6.98
CA MET A 10 6.53 -0.58 7.59
C MET A 10 5.76 -0.70 8.90
N HIS A 11 5.85 0.29 9.79
CA HIS A 11 5.14 0.29 11.06
C HIS A 11 3.62 0.27 10.87
N VAL A 12 3.10 1.09 9.94
CA VAL A 12 1.67 1.12 9.62
C VAL A 12 1.22 -0.22 9.02
N ALA A 13 1.95 -0.77 8.04
CA ALA A 13 1.60 -2.05 7.44
C ALA A 13 1.66 -3.21 8.46
N GLU A 14 2.63 -3.20 9.37
CA GLU A 14 2.73 -4.19 10.44
C GLU A 14 1.52 -4.12 11.38
N ALA A 15 1.18 -2.92 11.86
CA ALA A 15 0.05 -2.70 12.77
C ALA A 15 -1.28 -3.22 12.18
N GLU A 16 -1.49 -3.03 10.88
CA GLU A 16 -2.74 -3.37 10.21
C GLU A 16 -2.80 -4.81 9.69
N LEU A 17 -1.66 -5.39 9.27
CA LEU A 17 -1.63 -6.66 8.56
C LEU A 17 -1.02 -7.82 9.35
N HIS A 18 -0.07 -7.58 10.26
CA HIS A 18 0.70 -8.67 10.87
C HIS A 18 -0.20 -9.67 11.63
N ALA A 19 -1.08 -9.16 12.48
CA ALA A 19 -1.97 -10.00 13.29
C ALA A 19 -3.19 -10.51 12.50
N ALA A 20 -3.83 -9.63 11.72
CA ALA A 20 -5.08 -9.96 11.03
C ALA A 20 -4.86 -10.76 9.74
N LEU A 21 -3.77 -10.50 9.03
CA LEU A 21 -3.52 -10.95 7.65
C LEU A 21 -2.04 -11.33 7.43
N PRO A 22 -1.49 -12.30 8.18
CA PRO A 22 -0.05 -12.59 8.20
C PRO A 22 0.52 -12.96 6.83
N ARG A 23 -0.28 -13.60 5.95
CA ARG A 23 0.14 -13.90 4.57
C ARG A 23 0.31 -12.64 3.72
N ARG A 24 -0.59 -11.66 3.87
CA ARG A 24 -0.48 -10.37 3.16
C ARG A 24 0.64 -9.52 3.71
N TRP A 25 0.85 -9.54 5.03
CA TRP A 25 2.03 -8.92 5.64
C TRP A 25 3.33 -9.42 5.00
N VAL A 26 3.51 -10.75 4.92
CA VAL A 26 4.69 -11.34 4.25
C VAL A 26 4.76 -10.98 2.76
N HIS A 27 3.62 -10.91 2.07
CA HIS A 27 3.56 -10.46 0.68
C HIS A 27 4.07 -9.01 0.53
N CYS A 28 3.54 -8.07 1.32
CA CYS A 28 3.95 -6.67 1.31
C CYS A 28 5.44 -6.52 1.54
N MET A 29 5.99 -7.20 2.56
CA MET A 29 7.44 -7.21 2.82
C MET A 29 8.24 -7.73 1.62
N GLY A 30 7.76 -8.78 0.96
CA GLY A 30 8.41 -9.33 -0.23
C GLY A 30 8.41 -8.38 -1.43
N VAL A 31 7.36 -7.58 -1.61
CA VAL A 31 7.28 -6.55 -2.66
C VAL A 31 8.15 -5.35 -2.29
N ALA A 32 8.10 -4.89 -1.03
CA ALA A 32 8.92 -3.80 -0.52
C ALA A 32 10.42 -4.07 -0.69
N ARG A 33 10.89 -5.28 -0.37
CA ARG A 33 12.29 -5.69 -0.59
C ARG A 33 12.69 -5.63 -2.07
N ARG A 34 11.80 -6.04 -2.98
CA ARG A 34 12.06 -5.95 -4.42
C ARG A 34 12.09 -4.50 -4.89
N ALA A 35 11.16 -3.67 -4.41
CA ALA A 35 11.15 -2.23 -4.70
C ALA A 35 12.44 -1.56 -4.21
N ALA A 36 12.91 -1.89 -3.00
CA ALA A 36 14.15 -1.37 -2.43
C ALA A 36 15.37 -1.78 -3.26
N ALA A 37 15.43 -3.04 -3.71
CA ALA A 37 16.49 -3.52 -4.60
C ALA A 37 16.50 -2.78 -5.96
N LEU A 38 15.34 -2.37 -6.45
CA LEU A 38 15.20 -1.56 -7.67
C LEU A 38 15.42 -0.05 -7.42
N GLY A 39 15.46 0.38 -6.16
CA GLY A 39 15.62 1.77 -5.74
C GLY A 39 16.90 2.40 -6.26
N GLN A 40 17.97 1.61 -6.46
CA GLN A 40 19.22 2.09 -7.06
C GLN A 40 19.06 2.61 -8.50
N ILE A 41 17.99 2.22 -9.19
CA ILE A 41 17.68 2.64 -10.57
C ILE A 41 16.61 3.75 -10.58
N SER A 42 15.85 3.92 -9.48
CA SER A 42 14.64 4.76 -9.43
C SER A 42 14.88 6.19 -8.91
N GLY A 43 16.12 6.52 -8.52
CA GLY A 43 16.52 7.87 -8.13
C GLY A 43 15.71 8.42 -6.94
N GLU A 44 15.34 9.69 -7.00
CA GLU A 44 14.70 10.44 -5.89
C GLU A 44 13.32 9.90 -5.45
N ASN A 45 12.69 9.03 -6.24
CA ASN A 45 11.39 8.44 -5.93
C ASN A 45 11.48 7.03 -5.32
N ALA A 46 12.69 6.50 -5.08
CA ALA A 46 12.88 5.16 -4.55
C ALA A 46 12.09 4.92 -3.25
N ASP A 47 12.22 5.82 -2.28
CA ASP A 47 11.56 5.67 -0.98
C ASP A 47 10.04 5.76 -1.07
N LEU A 48 9.52 6.61 -1.97
CA LEU A 48 8.09 6.69 -2.27
C LEU A 48 7.55 5.37 -2.83
N LEU A 49 8.29 4.75 -3.75
CA LEU A 49 7.90 3.48 -4.36
C LEU A 49 8.00 2.32 -3.36
N VAL A 50 8.99 2.34 -2.46
CA VAL A 50 9.12 1.35 -1.38
C VAL A 50 7.98 1.51 -0.38
N ALA A 51 7.65 2.74 0.02
CA ALA A 51 6.51 3.01 0.90
C ALA A 51 5.19 2.57 0.26
N ALA A 52 4.97 2.88 -1.03
CA ALA A 52 3.80 2.45 -1.77
C ALA A 52 3.72 0.91 -1.88
N ALA A 53 4.83 0.25 -2.19
CA ALA A 53 4.93 -1.21 -2.23
C ALA A 53 4.63 -1.85 -0.86
N THR A 54 5.04 -1.21 0.22
CA THR A 54 4.79 -1.66 1.60
C THR A 54 3.32 -1.53 1.97
N LEU A 55 2.66 -0.45 1.55
CA LEU A 55 1.30 -0.08 1.96
C LEU A 55 0.21 -0.48 0.97
N HIS A 56 0.54 -0.98 -0.24
CA HIS A 56 -0.47 -1.19 -1.28
C HIS A 56 -1.65 -2.05 -0.80
N ASP A 57 -1.36 -3.11 -0.05
CA ASP A 57 -2.35 -4.06 0.44
C ASP A 57 -2.95 -3.67 1.82
N VAL A 58 -2.63 -2.50 2.39
CA VAL A 58 -3.09 -2.10 3.73
C VAL A 58 -4.61 -2.04 3.82
N GLY A 59 -5.28 -1.65 2.73
CA GLY A 59 -6.74 -1.59 2.67
C GLY A 59 -7.45 -2.94 2.76
N TYR A 60 -6.72 -4.06 2.77
CA TYR A 60 -7.28 -5.36 3.12
C TYR A 60 -7.55 -5.53 4.62
N ALA A 61 -6.95 -4.71 5.48
CA ALA A 61 -7.14 -4.80 6.92
C ALA A 61 -8.64 -4.73 7.28
N PRO A 62 -9.17 -5.66 8.09
CA PRO A 62 -10.61 -5.74 8.34
C PRO A 62 -11.23 -4.46 8.88
N ARG A 63 -10.50 -3.67 9.67
CA ARG A 63 -11.00 -2.39 10.22
C ARG A 63 -11.11 -1.28 9.17
N LEU A 64 -10.42 -1.40 8.04
CA LEU A 64 -10.36 -0.39 6.99
C LEU A 64 -11.36 -0.65 5.86
N ALA A 65 -11.86 -1.89 5.75
CA ALA A 65 -12.76 -2.35 4.70
C ALA A 65 -14.16 -1.69 4.76
N THR A 66 -14.23 -0.42 4.35
CA THR A 66 -15.44 0.40 4.38
C THR A 66 -16.24 0.26 3.08
N THR A 67 -15.55 0.25 1.94
CA THR A 67 -16.17 0.13 0.62
C THR A 67 -16.08 -1.29 0.05
N GLY A 68 -15.14 -2.10 0.57
CA GLY A 68 -14.81 -3.40 0.02
C GLY A 68 -13.90 -3.32 -1.21
N PHE A 69 -13.55 -2.10 -1.65
CA PHE A 69 -12.54 -1.87 -2.67
C PHE A 69 -11.23 -1.47 -2.00
N HIS A 70 -10.40 -2.48 -1.71
CA HIS A 70 -9.20 -2.34 -0.88
C HIS A 70 -8.21 -1.24 -1.30
N PRO A 71 -7.95 -0.99 -2.61
CA PRO A 71 -7.12 0.15 -3.02
C PRO A 71 -7.68 1.50 -2.54
N LEU A 72 -8.99 1.67 -2.64
CA LEU A 72 -9.66 2.88 -2.17
C LEU A 72 -9.68 2.96 -0.64
N ASP A 73 -10.04 1.86 0.04
CA ASP A 73 -10.10 1.82 1.50
C ASP A 73 -8.72 2.14 2.12
N GLY A 74 -7.64 1.59 1.56
CA GLY A 74 -6.26 1.90 1.96
C GLY A 74 -5.88 3.34 1.67
N ALA A 75 -6.22 3.88 0.49
CA ALA A 75 -5.92 5.27 0.15
C ALA A 75 -6.65 6.27 1.06
N ARG A 76 -7.92 5.99 1.41
CA ARG A 76 -8.69 6.82 2.35
C ARG A 76 -8.07 6.78 3.74
N PHE A 77 -7.71 5.60 4.22
CA PHE A 77 -7.01 5.44 5.50
C PHE A 77 -5.72 6.28 5.56
N LEU A 78 -4.85 6.17 4.55
CA LEU A 78 -3.59 6.91 4.51
C LEU A 78 -3.79 8.43 4.43
N ARG A 79 -4.81 8.88 3.69
CA ARG A 79 -5.16 10.30 3.59
C ARG A 79 -5.78 10.84 4.88
N ASP A 80 -6.78 10.14 5.40
CA ASP A 80 -7.70 10.67 6.43
C ASP A 80 -7.14 10.45 7.85
N GLU A 81 -6.51 9.30 8.13
CA GLU A 81 -5.98 8.99 9.47
C GLU A 81 -4.49 9.39 9.61
N HIS A 82 -3.72 9.36 8.52
CA HIS A 82 -2.27 9.62 8.55
C HIS A 82 -1.81 10.91 7.87
N GLY A 83 -2.68 11.58 7.09
CA GLY A 83 -2.28 12.80 6.37
C GLY A 83 -1.12 12.58 5.39
N ALA A 84 -1.02 11.38 4.80
CA ALA A 84 0.12 10.98 3.96
C ALA A 84 0.24 11.83 2.67
N ASP A 85 1.46 11.88 2.10
CA ASP A 85 1.76 12.56 0.83
C ASP A 85 0.79 12.10 -0.28
N GLU A 86 0.23 13.06 -1.02
CA GLU A 86 -0.78 12.80 -2.04
C GLU A 86 -0.29 11.84 -3.14
N ARG A 87 1.00 11.86 -3.47
CA ARG A 87 1.59 10.92 -4.44
C ARG A 87 1.53 9.49 -3.92
N LEU A 88 1.82 9.27 -2.63
CA LEU A 88 1.72 7.95 -2.01
C LEU A 88 0.26 7.48 -2.01
N VAL A 89 -0.67 8.35 -1.59
CA VAL A 89 -2.11 8.05 -1.59
C VAL A 89 -2.58 7.68 -2.99
N ARG A 90 -2.15 8.40 -4.04
CA ARG A 90 -2.50 8.10 -5.43
C ARG A 90 -1.88 6.78 -5.91
N LEU A 91 -0.63 6.49 -5.55
CA LEU A 91 -0.01 5.20 -5.90
C LEU A 91 -0.77 4.02 -5.29
N VAL A 92 -1.18 4.15 -4.03
CA VAL A 92 -2.03 3.14 -3.36
C VAL A 92 -3.44 3.11 -3.96
N ALA A 93 -4.07 4.24 -4.28
CA ALA A 93 -5.41 4.23 -4.87
C ALA A 93 -5.47 3.54 -6.25
N ASN A 94 -4.40 3.66 -7.04
CA ASN A 94 -4.34 3.18 -8.41
C ASN A 94 -3.64 1.82 -8.56
N HIS A 95 -3.23 1.19 -7.46
CA HIS A 95 -2.65 -0.15 -7.58
C HIS A 95 -3.73 -1.14 -7.97
N VAL A 96 -3.56 -1.78 -9.13
CA VAL A 96 -4.45 -2.87 -9.55
C VAL A 96 -3.91 -4.14 -8.88
N GLY A 97 -4.44 -4.48 -7.71
CA GLY A 97 -4.12 -5.73 -7.03
C GLY A 97 -4.52 -6.92 -7.91
N SER A 98 -3.59 -7.85 -8.13
CA SER A 98 -3.95 -9.15 -8.71
C SER A 98 -4.89 -9.87 -7.74
N PRO A 99 -6.11 -10.27 -8.17
CA PRO A 99 -6.95 -11.10 -7.32
C PRO A 99 -6.28 -12.47 -7.20
N LEU A 100 -5.88 -12.88 -5.99
CA LEU A 100 -5.58 -14.29 -5.71
C LEU A 100 -6.83 -15.19 -5.81
N THR A 101 -8.00 -14.62 -6.14
CA THR A 101 -9.26 -15.33 -6.37
C THR A 101 -10.01 -14.69 -7.54
N GLY A 102 -10.03 -15.38 -8.68
CA GLY A 102 -10.47 -14.87 -9.98
C GLY A 102 -11.93 -14.44 -10.06
N ARG A 103 -12.20 -13.14 -9.95
CA ARG A 103 -13.34 -12.49 -10.60
C ARG A 103 -12.90 -11.14 -11.20
N PRO A 104 -13.33 -10.82 -12.43
CA PRO A 104 -12.98 -9.55 -13.07
C PRO A 104 -13.70 -8.38 -12.38
N MET A 105 -12.97 -7.29 -12.12
CA MET A 105 -13.50 -6.04 -11.56
C MET A 105 -13.66 -5.01 -12.68
N GLU A 106 -14.87 -4.48 -12.83
CA GLU A 106 -15.17 -3.31 -13.66
C GLU A 106 -14.53 -2.05 -13.04
N MET A 107 -13.82 -1.27 -13.86
CA MET A 107 -13.13 -0.04 -13.47
C MET A 107 -14.13 1.05 -13.05
N PHE A 108 -14.10 1.48 -11.79
CA PHE A 108 -14.72 2.73 -11.37
C PHE A 108 -13.72 3.89 -11.50
N SER A 109 -14.14 4.93 -12.24
CA SER A 109 -13.41 6.18 -12.41
C SER A 109 -13.50 7.02 -11.12
N TYR A 110 -12.35 7.40 -10.58
CA TYR A 110 -12.23 8.25 -9.39
C TYR A 110 -12.47 9.72 -9.78
N ARG A 111 -13.48 10.36 -9.18
CA ARG A 111 -13.70 11.82 -9.18
C ARG A 111 -13.55 12.34 -7.76
#